data_AF-A0A401TAD8-F1
#
_entry.id   AF-A0A401TAD8-F1
#
_cell.length_a   1.000
_cell.length_b   1.000
_cell.length_c   1.000
_cell.angle_alpha   90.00
_cell.angle_beta   90.00
_cell.angle_gamma   90.00
#
_symmetry.space_group_name_H-M   'P 1'
#
loop_
_entity.id
_entity.type
_entity.pdbx_description
1 polymer ?
#
loop_
_entity_poly.entity_id
_entity_poly.type
_entity_poly.pdbx_seq_one_letter_code
_entity_poly.pdbx_strand_id
1 'polypeptide(L)'
;METQQLLINEGDFLVRESQNKGEYVLSVMSAGQCRHFIIQHVDSQYRFDGESFPTIPLLIDNLVKTRQPVTKKTGAVLIKPITK
;
A
#
# COMPACT_ATOMS: atom_id res chain seq x y z
N MET A 1 16.14 -1.65 7.38
CA MET A 1 15.75 -2.94 7.99
C MET A 1 14.49 -2.87 8.86
N GLU A 2 14.02 -1.69 9.32
CA GLU A 2 12.89 -1.60 10.28
C GLU A 2 11.50 -2.02 9.77
N THR A 3 11.15 -1.81 8.49
CA THR A 3 9.76 -2.01 8.02
C THR A 3 9.38 -3.46 7.78
N GLN A 4 10.33 -4.36 7.55
CA GLN A 4 10.04 -5.79 7.40
C GLN A 4 9.65 -6.46 8.72
N GLN A 5 9.97 -5.86 9.88
CA GLN A 5 9.63 -6.45 11.18
C GLN A 5 8.22 -6.08 11.67
N LEU A 6 7.60 -5.05 11.07
CA LEU A 6 6.26 -4.61 11.43
C LEU A 6 5.15 -5.41 10.75
N LEU A 7 5.45 -5.94 9.56
CA LEU A 7 4.55 -6.73 8.75
C LEU A 7 4.76 -8.20 9.10
N ILE A 8 3.91 -8.74 9.97
CA ILE A 8 4.09 -10.11 10.50
C ILE A 8 2.97 -11.01 9.99
N ASN A 9 1.74 -10.51 9.96
CA ASN A 9 0.55 -11.28 9.61
C ASN A 9 0.07 -10.95 8.19
N GLU A 10 -0.65 -11.88 7.57
CA GLU A 10 -1.25 -11.64 6.25
C GLU A 10 -2.19 -10.44 6.27
N GLY A 11 -2.02 -9.56 5.28
CA GLY A 11 -2.79 -8.34 5.13
C GLY A 11 -2.38 -7.20 6.07
N ASP A 12 -1.34 -7.39 6.91
CA ASP A 12 -0.66 -6.27 7.55
C ASP A 12 -0.10 -5.37 6.46
N PHE A 13 -0.30 -4.06 6.57
CA PHE A 13 0.22 -3.09 5.62
C PHE A 13 0.65 -1.79 6.28
N LEU A 14 1.56 -1.06 5.64
CA LEU A 14 2.04 0.24 6.06
C LEU A 14 2.36 1.12 4.85
N VAL A 15 2.05 2.40 4.94
CA VAL A 15 2.48 3.41 3.97
C VAL A 15 3.71 4.09 4.52
N ARG A 16 4.76 4.19 3.71
CA ARG A 16 5.97 4.95 4.02
C ARG A 16 6.27 5.93 2.91
N GLU A 17 6.76 7.11 3.24
CA GLU A 17 7.37 8.00 2.25
C GLU A 17 8.78 7.48 1.92
N SER A 18 9.16 7.52 0.65
CA SER A 18 10.52 7.24 0.21
C SER A 18 11.44 8.41 0.57
N GLN A 19 12.75 8.19 0.53
CA GLN A 19 13.73 9.28 0.75
C GLN A 19 13.68 10.35 -0.34
N ASN A 20 13.13 10.00 -1.52
CA ASN A 20 12.83 10.95 -2.58
C ASN A 20 11.54 11.70 -2.27
N LYS A 21 11.60 13.03 -2.30
CA LYS A 21 10.45 13.91 -2.09
C LYS A 21 9.30 13.56 -3.05
N GLY A 22 8.17 13.14 -2.50
CA GLY A 22 6.94 12.90 -3.25
C GLY A 22 6.71 11.47 -3.73
N GLU A 23 7.59 10.52 -3.39
CA GLU A 23 7.36 9.10 -3.65
C GLU A 23 6.83 8.40 -2.39
N TYR A 24 5.66 7.79 -2.47
CA TYR A 24 5.12 6.97 -1.38
C TYR A 24 5.16 5.50 -1.74
N VAL A 25 5.43 4.66 -0.75
CA VAL A 25 5.54 3.21 -0.90
C VAL A 25 4.61 2.54 0.09
N LEU A 26 3.65 1.78 -0.41
CA LEU A 26 2.83 0.88 0.38
C LEU A 26 3.54 -0.46 0.51
N SER A 27 3.80 -0.90 1.73
CA SER A 27 4.34 -2.23 2.02
C SER A 27 3.26 -3.09 2.66
N VAL A 28 3.02 -4.29 2.15
CA VAL A 28 1.97 -5.21 2.64
C VAL A 28 2.50 -6.64 2.69
N MET A 29 2.13 -7.38 3.73
CA MET A 29 2.41 -8.81 3.86
C MET A 29 1.34 -9.62 3.13
N SER A 30 1.75 -10.41 2.15
CA SER A 30 0.83 -11.27 1.39
C SER A 30 1.53 -12.57 1.00
N ALA A 31 0.88 -13.70 1.26
CA ALA A 31 1.39 -15.05 1.07
C ALA A 31 2.75 -15.28 1.74
N GLY A 32 2.95 -14.75 2.95
CA GLY A 32 4.22 -14.83 3.68
C GLY A 32 5.38 -14.02 3.06
N GLN A 33 5.10 -13.18 2.06
CA GLN A 33 6.09 -12.30 1.45
C GLN A 33 5.70 -10.83 1.63
N CYS A 34 6.66 -10.04 2.10
CA CYS A 34 6.52 -8.58 2.14
C CYS A 34 6.60 -8.03 0.71
N ARG A 35 5.54 -7.38 0.25
CA ARG A 35 5.45 -6.76 -1.07
C ARG A 35 5.45 -5.25 -0.94
N HIS A 36 6.18 -4.58 -1.81
CA HIS A 36 6.29 -3.12 -1.85
C HIS A 36 5.68 -2.59 -3.14
N PHE A 37 4.74 -1.67 -3.02
CA PHE A 37 4.04 -1.01 -4.12
C PHE A 37 4.35 0.48 -4.07
N ILE A 38 4.87 1.01 -5.17
CA ILE A 38 5.09 2.45 -5.30
C ILE A 38 3.75 3.08 -5.65
N ILE A 39 3.32 4.05 -4.86
CA ILE A 39 2.15 4.88 -5.13
C ILE A 39 2.60 5.94 -6.13
N GLN A 40 2.03 5.89 -7.33
CA GLN A 40 2.25 6.92 -8.33
C GLN A 40 1.43 8.16 -7.97
N HIS A 41 2.05 9.32 -8.06
CA HIS A 41 1.38 10.61 -7.94
C HIS A 41 1.33 11.28 -9.32
N VAL A 42 0.14 11.34 -9.91
CA VAL A 42 -0.12 11.84 -11.27
C VAL A 42 -1.37 12.72 -11.22
N ASP A 43 -1.34 13.90 -11.84
CA ASP A 43 -2.48 14.84 -11.86
C ASP A 43 -3.05 15.15 -10.46
N SER A 44 -2.17 15.37 -9.48
CA SER A 44 -2.55 15.60 -8.07
C SER A 44 -3.34 14.46 -7.42
N GLN A 45 -3.23 13.24 -7.97
CA GLN A 45 -3.91 12.04 -7.48
C GLN A 45 -2.92 10.89 -7.29
N TYR A 46 -3.23 10.03 -6.33
CA TYR A 46 -2.47 8.84 -5.94
C TYR A 46 -3.11 7.59 -6.52
N ARG A 47 -2.31 6.75 -7.18
CA ARG A 47 -2.77 5.48 -7.78
C ARG A 47 -1.71 4.38 -7.70
N PHE A 48 -2.16 3.14 -7.85
CA PHE A 48 -1.28 1.98 -8.06
C PHE A 48 -1.29 1.57 -9.54
N ASP A 49 -2.20 0.67 -9.91
CA ASP A 49 -2.36 0.12 -11.26
C ASP A 49 -3.86 0.08 -11.65
N GLY A 50 -4.60 1.11 -11.20
CA GLY A 50 -6.05 1.15 -11.30
C GLY A 50 -6.59 2.51 -10.86
N GLU A 51 -7.52 2.49 -9.91
CA GLU A 51 -8.20 3.69 -9.44
C GLU A 51 -7.24 4.73 -8.84
N SER A 52 -7.51 6.00 -9.16
CA SER A 52 -6.78 7.16 -8.67
C SER A 52 -7.62 7.90 -7.64
N PHE A 53 -6.98 8.30 -6.54
CA PHE A 53 -7.64 8.98 -5.43
C PHE A 53 -6.92 10.29 -5.10
N PRO A 54 -7.64 11.30 -4.60
CA PRO A 54 -7.02 12.58 -4.27
C PRO A 54 -6.06 12.49 -3.07
N THR A 55 -6.19 11.48 -2.21
CA THR A 55 -5.29 11.27 -1.06
C THR A 55 -5.00 9.80 -0.84
N ILE A 56 -3.84 9.51 -0.25
CA ILE A 56 -3.42 8.13 0.09
C ILE A 56 -4.39 7.45 1.07
N PRO A 57 -4.87 8.10 2.15
CA PRO A 57 -5.83 7.49 3.06
C PRO A 57 -7.11 7.02 2.34
N LEU A 58 -7.60 7.79 1.36
CA LEU A 58 -8.76 7.42 0.54
C LEU A 58 -8.49 6.20 -0.36
N LEU A 59 -7.33 6.19 -1.03
CA LEU A 59 -6.88 5.03 -1.83
C LEU A 59 -6.84 3.75 -0.98
N ILE A 60 -6.24 3.83 0.20
CA ILE A 60 -6.09 2.71 1.12
C ILE A 60 -7.44 2.27 1.69
N ASP A 61 -8.26 3.22 2.16
CA ASP A 61 -9.59 2.95 2.72
C ASP A 61 -10.50 2.24 1.70
N ASN A 62 -10.47 2.67 0.43
CA ASN A 62 -11.21 1.99 -0.63
C ASN A 62 -10.73 0.54 -0.79
N LEU A 63 -9.42 0.32 -0.92
CA LEU A 63 -8.85 -1.03 -1.06
C LEU A 63 -9.20 -1.95 0.12
N VAL A 64 -9.18 -1.43 1.35
CA VAL A 64 -9.58 -2.16 2.57
C VAL A 64 -11.08 -2.46 2.58
N LYS A 65 -11.93 -1.47 2.26
CA LYS A 65 -13.39 -1.62 2.24
C LYS A 65 -13.87 -2.59 1.16
N THR A 66 -13.35 -2.45 -0.05
CA THR A 66 -13.71 -3.32 -1.18
C THR A 66 -12.95 -4.64 -1.15
N ARG A 67 -11.97 -4.80 -0.23
CA ARG A 67 -11.00 -5.91 -0.20
C ARG A 67 -10.36 -6.17 -1.56
N GLN A 68 -10.11 -5.09 -2.29
CA GLN A 68 -9.50 -5.19 -3.61
C GLN A 68 -8.00 -5.38 -3.47
N PRO A 69 -7.38 -6.17 -4.36
CA PRO A 69 -5.93 -6.30 -4.37
C PRO A 69 -5.28 -5.00 -4.84
N VAL A 70 -4.17 -4.62 -4.21
CA VAL A 70 -3.37 -3.42 -4.57
C VAL A 70 -2.98 -3.44 -6.05
N THR A 71 -2.62 -4.61 -6.58
CA THR A 71 -2.44 -4.83 -8.01
C THR A 71 -2.98 -6.20 -8.40
N LYS A 72 -3.54 -6.31 -9.61
CA LYS A 72 -4.03 -7.59 -10.14
C LYS A 72 -2.94 -8.65 -10.27
N LYS A 73 -1.69 -8.22 -10.48
CA LYS A 73 -0.53 -9.11 -10.63
C LYS A 73 -0.17 -9.84 -9.34
N THR A 74 -0.29 -9.16 -8.20
CA THR A 74 0.14 -9.70 -6.91
C THR A 74 -1.01 -10.27 -6.08
N GLY A 75 -2.23 -9.78 -6.28
CA GLY A 75 -3.37 -10.18 -5.46
C GLY A 75 -3.27 -9.74 -4.01
N ALA A 76 -2.35 -8.83 -3.66
CA ALA A 76 -2.12 -8.44 -2.26
C ALA A 76 -3.27 -7.59 -1.73
N VAL A 77 -3.96 -8.05 -0.68
CA VAL A 77 -5.12 -7.36 -0.08
C VAL A 77 -4.71 -6.68 1.22
N LEU A 78 -5.26 -5.48 1.45
CA LEU A 78 -5.05 -4.72 2.68
C LEU A 78 -6.09 -5.12 3.72
N ILE A 79 -5.64 -5.55 4.90
CA ILE A 79 -6.52 -5.98 6.00
C ILE A 79 -6.29 -5.12 7.23
N LYS A 80 -5.05 -5.03 7.69
CA LYS A 80 -4.70 -4.38 8.95
C LYS A 80 -3.68 -3.27 8.74
N PRO A 81 -4.02 -2.00 9.03
CA PRO A 81 -3.06 -0.92 8.99
C PRO A 81 -2.08 -1.06 10.16
N ILE A 82 -0.80 -0.95 9.86
CA ILE A 82 0.29 -0.85 10.83
C ILE A 82 0.79 0.58 10.83
N THR A 83 0.55 1.27 11.94
CA THR A 83 1.10 2.59 12.23
C THR A 83 2.50 2.43 12.82
N LYS A 84 3.49 3.11 12.23
CA LYS A 84 4.82 3.28 12.84
C LYS A 84 4.77 4.37 13.90
#